data_AF-A0A165Z357-F1
#
_entry.id   AF-A0A165Z357-F1
#
_cell.length_a   1.000
_cell.length_b   1.000
_cell.length_c   1.000
_cell.angle_alpha   90.00
_cell.angle_beta   90.00
_cell.angle_gamma   90.00
#
_symmetry.space_group_name_H-M   'P 1'
#
loop_
_entity.id
_entity.type
_entity.pdbx_description
1 polymer ?
#
loop_
_entity_poly.entity_id
_entity_poly.type
_entity_poly.pdbx_seq_one_letter_code
_entity_poly.pdbx_strand_id
1 'polypeptide(L)'
;PEGGVRAWVTVAGAWLELFISFGLVNSFGALEDYFVRAYLTKTSLSAIGWVASVQSFLIYAVGPFIGTPFDRGYFYHLILAGAALYTFS
;
A
#
# COMPACT_ATOMS: atom_id res chain seq x y z
N PRO A 1 -24.94 12.35 -13.44
CA PRO A 1 -23.76 12.29 -12.56
C PRO A 1 -22.55 12.93 -13.24
N GLU A 2 -21.96 13.93 -12.60
CA GLU A 2 -20.84 14.73 -13.12
C GLU A 2 -19.68 13.81 -13.58
N GLY A 3 -19.44 13.73 -14.89
CA GLY A 3 -18.35 12.95 -15.50
C GLY A 3 -18.65 11.53 -16.00
N GLY A 4 -19.86 11.00 -15.79
CA GLY A 4 -20.31 9.73 -16.40
C GLY A 4 -19.41 8.51 -16.09
N VAL A 5 -19.27 7.59 -17.05
CA VAL A 5 -18.44 6.36 -16.88
C VAL A 5 -16.99 6.68 -16.52
N ARG A 6 -16.43 7.75 -17.10
CA ARG A 6 -15.04 8.14 -16.85
C ARG A 6 -14.78 8.48 -15.38
N ALA A 7 -15.70 9.20 -14.76
CA ALA A 7 -15.62 9.50 -13.32
C ALA A 7 -15.68 8.21 -12.48
N TRP A 8 -16.60 7.30 -12.80
CA TRP A 8 -16.73 6.03 -12.08
C TRP A 8 -15.50 5.13 -12.19
N VAL A 9 -14.86 5.08 -13.37
CA VAL A 9 -13.61 4.32 -13.55
C VAL A 9 -12.49 4.92 -12.71
N THR A 10 -12.38 6.25 -12.62
CA THR A 10 -11.40 6.90 -11.73
C THR A 10 -11.65 6.54 -10.27
N VAL A 11 -12.91 6.56 -9.81
CA VAL A 11 -13.27 6.18 -8.43
C VAL A 11 -12.93 4.71 -8.17
N ALA A 12 -13.25 3.82 -9.09
CA ALA A 12 -12.91 2.40 -8.97
C ALA A 12 -11.38 2.19 -8.91
N GLY A 13 -10.62 2.92 -9.73
CA GLY A 13 -9.15 2.89 -9.70
C GLY A 13 -8.58 3.37 -8.38
N ALA A 14 -9.09 4.49 -7.84
CA ALA A 14 -8.68 4.99 -6.53
C ALA A 14 -9.03 4.01 -5.40
N TRP A 15 -10.19 3.36 -5.47
CA TRP A 15 -10.58 2.33 -4.50
C TRP A 15 -9.64 1.12 -4.54
N LEU A 16 -9.26 0.66 -5.74
CA LEU A 16 -8.31 -0.45 -5.89
C LEU A 16 -6.93 -0.13 -5.34
N GLU A 17 -6.44 1.08 -5.58
CA GLU A 17 -5.17 1.55 -5.02
C GLU A 17 -5.22 1.54 -3.49
N LEU A 18 -6.27 2.13 -2.90
CA LEU A 18 -6.45 2.14 -1.45
C LEU A 18 -6.59 0.73 -0.88
N PHE A 19 -7.31 -0.16 -1.57
CA PHE A 19 -7.48 -1.55 -1.16
C PHE A 19 -6.14 -2.29 -1.10
N ILE A 20 -5.27 -2.11 -2.10
CA ILE A 20 -3.96 -2.77 -2.14
C ILE A 20 -3.00 -2.17 -1.11
N SER A 21 -2.95 -0.84 -1.01
CA SER A 21 -2.03 -0.12 -0.12
C SER A 21 -2.41 -0.27 1.36
N PHE A 22 -3.68 -0.04 1.72
CA PHE A 22 -4.14 -0.10 3.11
C PHE A 22 -4.73 -1.46 3.51
N GLY A 23 -5.19 -2.28 2.57
CA GLY A 23 -5.76 -3.59 2.89
C GLY A 23 -4.74 -4.53 3.53
N LEU A 24 -3.49 -4.51 3.06
CA LEU A 24 -2.42 -5.30 3.65
C LEU A 24 -2.10 -4.86 5.09
N VAL A 25 -2.00 -3.55 5.33
CA VAL A 25 -1.76 -2.99 6.68
C VAL A 25 -2.87 -3.38 7.65
N ASN A 26 -4.13 -3.24 7.22
CA ASN A 26 -5.28 -3.58 8.07
C ASN A 26 -5.43 -5.08 8.33
N SER A 27 -5.00 -5.93 7.39
CA SER A 27 -5.04 -7.40 7.55
C SER A 27 -3.82 -7.96 8.27
N PHE A 28 -2.79 -7.15 8.54
CA PHE A 28 -1.53 -7.63 9.11
C PHE A 28 -1.72 -8.34 10.45
N GLY A 29 -2.64 -7.91 11.31
CA GLY A 29 -2.87 -8.60 12.59
C GLY A 29 -3.30 -10.07 12.41
N ALA A 30 -4.12 -10.36 11.41
CA ALA A 30 -4.49 -11.74 11.07
C ALA A 30 -3.33 -12.50 10.42
N LEU A 31 -2.54 -11.81 9.58
CA LEU A 31 -1.35 -12.39 8.96
C LEU A 31 -0.25 -12.69 9.97
N GLU A 32 -0.04 -11.83 10.97
CA GLU A 32 0.94 -12.02 12.04
C GLU A 32 0.62 -13.27 12.87
N ASP A 33 -0.64 -13.46 13.26
CA ASP A 33 -1.07 -14.68 13.96
C ASP A 33 -0.84 -15.93 13.09
N TYR A 34 -1.18 -15.86 11.79
CA TYR A 34 -0.90 -16.93 10.85
C TYR A 34 0.61 -17.22 10.72
N PHE A 35 1.44 -16.19 10.60
CA PHE A 35 2.89 -16.35 10.46
C PHE A 35 3.50 -16.99 11.69
N VAL A 36 3.14 -16.52 12.89
CA VAL A 36 3.66 -17.09 14.15
C VAL A 36 3.26 -18.56 14.29
N ARG A 37 2.04 -18.94 13.89
CA ARG A 37 1.52 -20.30 14.10
C ARG A 37 1.92 -21.30 13.03
N ALA A 38 1.98 -20.89 11.76
CA ALA A 38 2.05 -21.82 10.64
C ALA A 38 3.33 -21.70 9.79
N TYR A 39 4.00 -20.55 9.76
CA TYR A 39 5.06 -20.28 8.78
C TYR A 39 6.42 -19.94 9.42
N LEU A 40 6.45 -18.95 10.31
CA LEU A 40 7.63 -18.43 11.00
C LEU A 40 7.63 -18.83 12.49
N THR A 41 7.40 -20.12 12.75
CA THR A 41 7.22 -20.66 14.12
C THR A 41 8.43 -20.48 15.04
N LYS A 42 9.62 -20.21 14.49
CA LYS A 42 10.86 -19.98 15.23
C LYS A 42 11.24 -18.51 15.35
N THR A 43 10.47 -17.60 14.76
CA THR A 43 10.72 -16.16 14.79
C THR A 43 9.90 -15.53 15.90
N SER A 44 10.48 -14.58 16.64
CA SER A 44 9.75 -13.89 17.70
C SER A 44 8.64 -13.01 17.12
N LEU A 45 7.55 -12.81 17.88
CA LEU A 45 6.45 -11.93 17.50
C LEU A 45 6.95 -10.51 17.15
N SER A 46 7.85 -9.96 17.96
CA SER A 46 8.47 -8.66 17.71
C SER A 46 9.25 -8.62 16.39
N ALA A 47 9.94 -9.72 16.05
CA ALA A 47 10.65 -9.85 14.78
C ALA A 47 9.73 -10.05 13.56
N ILE A 48 8.42 -10.27 13.75
CA ILE A 48 7.43 -10.25 12.67
C ILE A 48 6.77 -8.87 12.62
N GLY A 49 6.37 -8.32 13.76
CA GLY A 49 5.72 -7.01 13.87
C GLY A 49 6.56 -5.83 13.38
N TRP A 50 7.89 -5.89 13.40
CA TRP A 50 8.72 -4.80 12.85
C TRP A 50 8.52 -4.63 11.34
N VAL A 51 8.19 -5.70 10.61
CA VAL A 51 7.95 -5.64 9.16
C VAL A 51 6.75 -4.75 8.85
N ALA A 52 5.63 -4.96 9.56
CA ALA A 52 4.46 -4.10 9.43
C ALA A 52 4.69 -2.67 9.92
N SER A 53 5.51 -2.51 10.96
CA SER A 53 5.86 -1.18 11.48
C SER A 53 6.64 -0.38 10.45
N VAL A 54 7.63 -0.99 9.79
CA VAL A 54 8.41 -0.37 8.71
C VAL A 54 7.52 -0.11 7.49
N GLN A 55 6.68 -1.06 7.09
CA GLN A 55 5.72 -0.85 6.00
C GLN A 55 4.81 0.37 6.26
N SER A 56 4.20 0.43 7.44
CA SER A 56 3.31 1.54 7.83
C SER A 56 4.06 2.86 7.90
N PHE A 57 5.30 2.86 8.41
CA PHE A 57 6.15 4.04 8.42
C PHE A 57 6.43 4.55 7.00
N LEU A 58 6.82 3.67 6.07
CA LEU A 58 7.17 4.03 4.70
C LEU A 58 5.98 4.62 3.93
N ILE A 59 4.76 4.11 4.13
CA ILE A 59 3.53 4.66 3.51
C ILE A 59 3.41 6.16 3.77
N TYR A 60 3.68 6.61 5.01
CA TYR A 60 3.57 8.02 5.37
C TYR A 60 4.87 8.80 5.11
N ALA A 61 6.03 8.21 5.38
CA ALA A 61 7.33 8.88 5.26
C ALA A 61 7.69 9.26 3.82
N VAL A 62 7.19 8.51 2.84
CA VAL A 62 7.43 8.76 1.41
C VAL A 62 6.52 9.90 0.88
N GLY A 63 5.42 10.21 1.58
CA GLY A 63 4.43 11.22 1.20
C GLY A 63 5.02 12.58 0.81
N PRO A 64 5.89 13.21 1.62
CA PRO A 64 6.50 14.51 1.29
C PRO A 64 7.31 14.50 -0.02
N PHE A 65 7.99 13.39 -0.32
CA PHE A 65 8.80 13.27 -1.53
C PHE A 65 7.93 13.07 -2.78
N ILE A 66 6.79 12.39 -2.64
CA ILE A 66 5.86 12.10 -3.73
C ILE A 66 4.87 13.26 -3.97
N GLY A 67 4.55 14.03 -2.95
CA GLY A 67 3.64 15.18 -3.06
C GLY A 67 4.14 16.22 -4.07
N THR A 68 5.42 16.58 -4.03
CA THR A 68 5.99 17.56 -4.97
C THR A 68 5.84 17.18 -6.46
N PRO A 69 6.24 15.97 -6.92
CA PRO A 69 6.01 15.57 -8.30
C PRO A 69 4.52 15.34 -8.61
N PHE A 70 3.72 14.89 -7.65
CA PHE A 70 2.27 14.75 -7.84
C PHE A 70 1.62 16.11 -8.16
N ASP A 71 1.93 17.14 -7.38
CA ASP A 71 1.42 18.51 -7.56
C ASP A 71 1.89 19.15 -8.87
N ARG A 72 3.05 18.73 -9.40
CA ARG A 72 3.57 19.15 -10.71
C ARG A 72 2.90 18.43 -11.89
N GLY A 73 1.95 17.53 -11.65
CA GLY A 73 1.19 16.83 -12.68
C GLY A 73 1.76 15.47 -13.11
N TYR A 74 2.77 14.94 -12.40
CA TYR A 74 3.38 13.63 -12.73
C TYR A 74 2.57 12.43 -12.23
N PHE A 75 1.27 12.60 -11.94
CA PHE A 75 0.40 11.56 -11.38
C PHE A 75 0.53 10.19 -12.04
N TYR A 76 0.35 10.11 -13.37
CA TYR A 76 0.41 8.83 -14.08
C TYR A 76 1.77 8.15 -14.00
N HIS A 77 2.86 8.93 -13.98
CA HIS A 77 4.22 8.40 -13.86
C HIS A 77 4.43 7.79 -12.46
N LEU A 78 3.91 8.46 -11.42
CA LEU A 78 3.99 7.98 -10.05
C LEU A 78 3.17 6.70 -9.85
N ILE A 79 1.95 6.63 -10.40
CA ILE A 79 1.11 5.43 -10.34
C ILE A 79 1.76 4.26 -11.07
N LEU A 80 2.30 4.47 -12.28
CA LEU A 80 2.96 3.39 -13.04
C LEU A 80 4.24 2.90 -12.35
N ALA A 81 5.07 3.81 -11.85
CA ALA A 81 6.28 3.46 -11.11
C ALA A 81 5.95 2.72 -9.80
N GLY A 82 4.95 3.21 -9.04
CA GLY A 82 4.48 2.58 -7.82
C GLY A 82 3.90 1.19 -8.06
N ALA A 83 3.08 1.01 -9.10
CA ALA A 83 2.50 -0.28 -9.48
C ALA A 83 3.58 -1.29 -9.89
N ALA A 84 4.57 -0.87 -10.68
CA ALA A 84 5.71 -1.72 -11.02
C ALA A 84 6.48 -2.13 -9.77
N LEU A 85 6.84 -1.18 -8.90
CA LEU A 85 7.56 -1.47 -7.67
C LEU A 85 6.80 -2.45 -6.77
N TYR A 86 5.50 -2.23 -6.57
CA TYR A 86 4.66 -3.07 -5.71
C TYR A 86 4.49 -4.49 -6.27
N THR A 87 4.46 -4.66 -7.60
CA THR A 87 4.31 -5.98 -8.21
C THR A 87 5.59 -6.83 -8.08
N PHE A 88 6.76 -6.20 -7.95
CA PHE A 88 8.06 -6.88 -7.86
C PHE A 88 8.66 -6.90 -6.44
N SER A 89 7.96 -6.36 -5.43
CA SER A 89 8.37 -6.43 -4.01
C SER A 89 7.91 -7.73 -3.36
#